data_AF-A0A2E5JJT5-F1
#
_entry.id   AF-A0A2E5JJT5-F1
#
_cell.length_a   1.000
_cell.length_b   1.000
_cell.length_c   1.000
_cell.angle_alpha   90.00
_cell.angle_beta   90.00
_cell.angle_gamma   90.00
#
_symmetry.space_group_name_H-M   'P 1'
#
loop_
_entity.id
_entity.type
_entity.pdbx_description
1 polymer ?
#
loop_
_entity_poly.entity_id
_entity_poly.type
_entity_poly.pdbx_seq_one_letter_code
_entity_poly.pdbx_strand_id
1 'polypeptide(L)'
;QAFDQAFSATFSSSHQSSFASRYDGAYASTYTEVFAARKNDLYQESYDLAYTPRYNEGLVEGKRRIRETSFEEGRVAGYNRTLPVARAQATAQGQQQARDYVQNNAVVRSRNNFDGALSADSRAEQGKELSLTLKAANFGAKASIRGESTAVVEVLSGNARVLAKDIAIPGIAAKKQSNLAGLIKLQVSDSAVPGDDIIVQVKLTHKGDAYSSKFEETLRLGTEVVANPEVGSSLDFEREPDMRGIFGYKKQDVKVKLVGLRPYVPGSYSVKLLPASESDARMVEITKDESSVGVLDRGQSRDAELEYKFNKHAKGETVSLRIVISYDGEILKEEVIQVQPR
;
A
#
# COMPACT_ATOMS: atom_id res chain seq x y z
N GLN A 1 124.79 -21.95 -10.88
CA GLN A 1 124.04 -22.77 -9.91
C GLN A 1 124.13 -22.25 -8.47
N ALA A 2 125.31 -22.06 -7.86
CA ALA A 2 125.38 -21.50 -6.49
C ALA A 2 124.86 -20.04 -6.37
N PHE A 3 125.08 -19.22 -7.41
CA PHE A 3 124.60 -17.83 -7.45
C PHE A 3 123.08 -17.73 -7.56
N ASP A 4 122.44 -18.55 -8.39
CA ASP A 4 120.99 -18.50 -8.62
C ASP A 4 120.20 -18.93 -7.38
N GLN A 5 120.69 -19.95 -6.65
CA GLN A 5 120.08 -20.37 -5.39
C GLN A 5 120.28 -19.34 -4.28
N ALA A 6 121.47 -18.74 -4.17
CA ALA A 6 121.74 -17.69 -3.20
C ALA A 6 120.94 -16.40 -3.50
N PHE A 7 120.82 -16.01 -4.77
CA PHE A 7 120.04 -14.85 -5.20
C PHE A 7 118.55 -15.06 -4.95
N SER A 8 118.00 -16.21 -5.33
CA SER A 8 116.58 -16.53 -5.12
C SER A 8 116.23 -16.58 -3.63
N ALA A 9 117.07 -17.21 -2.80
CA ALA A 9 116.87 -17.24 -1.36
C ALA A 9 116.97 -15.85 -0.71
N THR A 10 117.91 -15.01 -1.16
CA THR A 10 118.12 -13.64 -0.62
C THR A 10 117.05 -12.66 -1.10
N PHE A 11 116.54 -12.82 -2.32
CA PHE A 11 115.48 -11.98 -2.89
C PHE A 11 114.12 -12.31 -2.26
N SER A 12 113.74 -13.59 -2.16
CA SER A 12 112.49 -13.97 -1.47
C SER A 12 112.53 -13.68 0.03
N SER A 13 113.65 -13.92 0.71
CA SER A 13 113.76 -13.67 2.16
C SER A 13 113.82 -12.18 2.50
N SER A 14 114.65 -11.40 1.78
CA SER A 14 114.89 -10.01 2.16
C SER A 14 114.04 -8.99 1.40
N HIS A 15 113.80 -9.17 0.09
CA HIS A 15 113.11 -8.16 -0.70
C HIS A 15 111.60 -8.33 -0.67
N GLN A 16 111.09 -9.55 -0.80
CA GLN A 16 109.63 -9.77 -0.75
C GLN A 16 109.07 -9.49 0.66
N SER A 17 109.73 -9.98 1.71
CA SER A 17 109.35 -9.71 3.11
C SER A 17 109.49 -8.23 3.49
N SER A 18 110.51 -7.54 2.98
CA SER A 18 110.71 -6.11 3.23
C SER A 18 109.75 -5.24 2.42
N PHE A 19 109.40 -5.64 1.18
CA PHE A 19 108.37 -4.98 0.40
C PHE A 19 107.00 -5.15 1.04
N ALA A 20 106.59 -6.38 1.37
CA ALA A 20 105.29 -6.64 2.00
C ALA A 20 105.17 -5.94 3.37
N SER A 21 106.21 -6.00 4.22
CA SER A 21 106.18 -5.34 5.54
C SER A 21 106.15 -3.81 5.46
N ARG A 22 106.59 -3.21 4.34
CA ARG A 22 106.55 -1.77 4.11
C ARG A 22 105.35 -1.31 3.27
N TYR A 23 104.80 -2.18 2.43
CA TYR A 23 103.74 -1.84 1.49
C TYR A 23 102.44 -1.48 2.21
N ASP A 24 102.02 -2.27 3.20
CA ASP A 24 100.78 -1.99 3.93
C ASP A 24 100.88 -0.68 4.72
N GLY A 25 102.03 -0.42 5.36
CA GLY A 25 102.29 0.84 6.06
C GLY A 25 102.37 2.04 5.11
N ALA A 26 103.06 1.91 3.98
CA ALA A 26 103.18 2.97 2.98
C ALA A 26 101.86 3.21 2.23
N TYR A 27 101.08 2.17 1.93
CA TYR A 27 99.77 2.31 1.31
C TYR A 27 98.78 2.94 2.31
N ALA A 28 98.75 2.50 3.56
CA ALA A 28 97.90 3.12 4.58
C ALA A 28 98.28 4.58 4.84
N SER A 29 99.58 4.92 4.92
CA SER A 29 100.01 6.31 5.11
C SER A 29 99.69 7.16 3.87
N THR A 30 100.03 6.68 2.68
CA THR A 30 99.81 7.42 1.42
C THR A 30 98.32 7.53 1.10
N TYR A 31 97.52 6.49 1.34
CA TYR A 31 96.08 6.55 1.16
C TYR A 31 95.45 7.52 2.16
N THR A 32 95.84 7.49 3.44
CA THR A 32 95.29 8.40 4.45
C THR A 32 95.70 9.85 4.17
N GLU A 33 96.93 10.09 3.74
CA GLU A 33 97.46 11.41 3.44
C GLU A 33 96.88 11.98 2.14
N VAL A 34 96.81 11.19 1.06
CA VAL A 34 96.16 11.57 -0.20
C VAL A 34 94.65 11.72 -0.03
N PHE A 35 94.00 10.82 0.71
CA PHE A 35 92.58 10.95 1.04
C PHE A 35 92.32 12.19 1.89
N ALA A 36 93.11 12.46 2.93
CA ALA A 36 92.97 13.66 3.75
C ALA A 36 93.21 14.95 2.95
N ALA A 37 94.23 14.97 2.09
CA ALA A 37 94.53 16.10 1.21
C ALA A 37 93.44 16.35 0.17
N ARG A 38 92.82 15.30 -0.37
CA ARG A 38 91.75 15.39 -1.38
C ARG A 38 90.34 15.28 -0.81
N LYS A 39 90.19 15.13 0.50
CA LYS A 39 88.92 14.85 1.17
C LYS A 39 87.88 15.92 0.82
N ASN A 40 88.27 17.18 0.98
CA ASN A 40 87.39 18.30 0.69
C ASN A 40 87.05 18.40 -0.79
N ASP A 41 88.02 18.18 -1.68
CA ASP A 41 87.79 18.21 -3.13
C ASP A 41 86.86 17.08 -3.57
N LEU A 42 87.03 15.86 -3.07
CA LEU A 42 86.17 14.71 -3.36
C LEU A 42 84.76 14.88 -2.80
N TYR A 43 84.63 15.47 -1.61
CA TYR A 43 83.32 15.82 -1.06
C TYR A 43 82.65 16.93 -1.85
N GLN A 44 83.39 17.96 -2.25
CA GLN A 44 82.88 19.06 -3.05
C GLN A 44 82.47 18.57 -4.45
N GLU A 45 83.30 17.75 -5.10
CA GLU A 45 83.00 17.14 -6.39
C GLU A 45 81.77 16.22 -6.32
N SER A 46 81.68 15.37 -5.29
CA SER A 46 80.51 14.53 -5.06
C SER A 46 79.26 15.35 -4.71
N TYR A 47 79.43 16.44 -3.96
CA TYR A 47 78.37 17.38 -3.65
C TYR A 47 77.89 18.07 -4.93
N ASP A 48 78.77 18.63 -5.76
CA ASP A 48 78.42 19.33 -6.99
C ASP A 48 77.74 18.39 -8.00
N LEU A 49 78.23 17.14 -8.12
CA LEU A 49 77.62 16.08 -8.93
C LEU A 49 76.22 15.69 -8.44
N ALA A 50 76.01 15.59 -7.13
CA ALA A 50 74.74 15.15 -6.57
C ALA A 50 73.74 16.29 -6.34
N TYR A 51 74.22 17.50 -6.07
CA TYR A 51 73.42 18.64 -5.63
C TYR A 51 72.48 19.10 -6.72
N THR A 52 72.96 19.35 -7.94
CA THR A 52 72.12 19.84 -9.02
C THR A 52 71.00 18.86 -9.37
N PRO A 53 71.26 17.54 -9.57
CA PRO A 53 70.21 16.56 -9.78
C PRO A 53 69.22 16.46 -8.62
N ARG A 54 69.68 16.40 -7.36
CA ARG A 54 68.81 16.26 -6.18
C ARG A 54 68.00 17.53 -5.89
N TYR A 55 68.58 18.70 -6.10
CA TYR A 55 67.90 19.99 -6.00
C TYR A 55 66.80 20.09 -7.07
N ASN A 56 67.10 19.72 -8.32
CA ASN A 56 66.10 19.72 -9.39
C ASN A 56 64.98 18.69 -9.14
N GLU A 57 65.31 17.50 -8.65
CA GLU A 57 64.34 16.47 -8.25
C GLU A 57 63.43 17.01 -7.13
N GLY A 58 64.00 17.60 -6.07
CA GLY A 58 63.24 18.23 -4.99
C GLY A 58 62.40 19.42 -5.44
N LEU A 59 62.91 20.22 -6.38
CA LEU A 59 62.18 21.35 -6.96
C LEU A 59 60.99 20.90 -7.82
N VAL A 60 61.17 19.86 -8.65
CA VAL A 60 60.10 19.26 -9.46
C VAL A 60 59.04 18.62 -8.58
N GLU A 61 59.44 17.85 -7.57
CA GLU A 61 58.53 17.23 -6.61
C GLU A 61 57.77 18.29 -5.79
N GLY A 62 58.45 19.35 -5.33
CA GLY A 62 57.83 20.49 -4.66
C GLY A 62 56.80 21.21 -5.53
N LYS A 63 57.16 21.50 -6.80
CA LYS A 63 56.24 22.10 -7.78
C LYS A 63 55.02 21.20 -8.06
N ARG A 64 55.24 19.88 -8.18
CA ARG A 64 54.18 18.89 -8.38
C ARG A 64 53.22 18.88 -7.19
N ARG A 65 53.73 18.78 -5.96
CA ARG A 65 52.91 18.82 -4.74
C ARG A 65 52.13 20.11 -4.58
N ILE A 66 52.77 21.27 -4.77
CA ILE A 66 52.07 22.57 -4.72
C ILE A 66 50.95 22.60 -5.76
N ARG A 67 51.21 22.17 -7.00
CA ARG A 67 50.20 22.14 -8.05
C ARG A 67 49.04 21.21 -7.70
N GLU A 68 49.30 20.00 -7.22
CA GLU A 68 48.27 19.02 -6.84
C GLU A 68 47.44 19.52 -5.66
N THR A 69 48.09 19.99 -4.60
CA THR A 69 47.41 20.52 -3.41
C THR A 69 46.60 21.77 -3.75
N SER A 70 47.18 22.77 -4.43
CA SER A 70 46.45 23.99 -4.77
C SER A 70 45.33 23.76 -5.80
N PHE A 71 45.48 22.79 -6.70
CA PHE A 71 44.41 22.39 -7.60
C PHE A 71 43.25 21.75 -6.83
N GLU A 72 43.53 20.83 -5.92
CA GLU A 72 42.51 20.18 -5.11
C GLU A 72 41.84 21.15 -4.13
N GLU A 73 42.61 22.01 -3.45
CA GLU A 73 42.10 23.08 -2.60
C GLU A 73 41.23 24.07 -3.39
N GLY A 74 41.68 24.48 -4.58
CA GLY A 74 40.91 25.35 -5.48
C GLY A 74 39.61 24.69 -5.96
N ARG A 75 39.65 23.39 -6.27
CA ARG A 75 38.48 22.59 -6.67
C ARG A 75 37.49 22.44 -5.52
N VAL A 76 37.96 22.08 -4.33
CA VAL A 76 37.14 21.94 -3.12
C VAL A 76 36.55 23.28 -2.70
N ALA A 77 37.35 24.35 -2.67
CA ALA A 77 36.87 25.69 -2.34
C ALA A 77 35.87 26.21 -3.38
N GLY A 78 36.13 26.00 -4.67
CA GLY A 78 35.21 26.32 -5.76
C GLY A 78 33.88 25.58 -5.59
N TYR A 79 33.92 24.27 -5.38
CA TYR A 79 32.73 23.43 -5.19
C TYR A 79 31.95 23.82 -3.92
N ASN A 80 32.63 23.97 -2.78
CA ASN A 80 32.01 24.35 -1.51
C ASN A 80 31.41 25.76 -1.54
N ARG A 81 31.96 26.67 -2.35
CA ARG A 81 31.42 28.03 -2.51
C ARG A 81 30.25 28.08 -3.49
N THR A 82 30.33 27.35 -4.60
CA THR A 82 29.37 27.45 -5.71
C THR A 82 28.17 26.51 -5.55
N LEU A 83 28.37 25.30 -5.05
CA LEU A 83 27.31 24.30 -4.95
C LEU A 83 26.17 24.73 -4.02
N PRO A 84 26.42 25.30 -2.82
CA PRO A 84 25.32 25.77 -1.97
C PRO A 84 24.52 26.90 -2.61
N VAL A 85 25.19 27.82 -3.31
CA VAL A 85 24.53 28.93 -4.03
C VAL A 85 23.68 28.40 -5.18
N ALA A 86 24.24 27.49 -6.00
CA ALA A 86 23.52 26.86 -7.09
C ALA A 86 22.32 26.04 -6.59
N ARG A 87 22.47 25.30 -5.48
CA ARG A 87 21.38 24.59 -4.82
C ARG A 87 20.30 25.55 -4.34
N ALA A 88 20.66 26.63 -3.65
CA ALA A 88 19.71 27.63 -3.19
C ALA A 88 18.94 28.28 -4.35
N GLN A 89 19.63 28.62 -5.45
CA GLN A 89 19.00 29.15 -6.66
C GLN A 89 18.05 28.13 -7.31
N ALA A 90 18.47 26.88 -7.49
CA ALA A 90 17.64 25.83 -8.04
C ALA A 90 16.40 25.54 -7.15
N THR A 91 16.57 25.53 -5.83
CA THR A 91 15.46 25.40 -4.87
C THR A 91 14.49 26.57 -4.98
N ALA A 92 14.99 27.81 -5.03
CA ALA A 92 14.13 28.99 -5.16
C ALA A 92 13.35 28.99 -6.49
N GLN A 93 14.01 28.61 -7.60
CA GLN A 93 13.37 28.46 -8.91
C GLN A 93 12.31 27.35 -8.88
N GLY A 94 12.62 26.18 -8.33
CA GLY A 94 11.68 25.07 -8.21
C GLY A 94 10.47 25.43 -7.34
N GLN A 95 10.68 26.13 -6.22
CA GLN A 95 9.58 26.64 -5.39
C GLN A 95 8.71 27.65 -6.13
N GLN A 96 9.31 28.56 -6.90
CA GLN A 96 8.57 29.53 -7.69
C GLN A 96 7.73 28.83 -8.76
N GLN A 97 8.31 27.90 -9.51
CA GLN A 97 7.60 27.14 -10.53
C GLN A 97 6.47 26.29 -9.93
N ALA A 98 6.67 25.69 -8.75
CA ALA A 98 5.61 24.98 -8.04
C ALA A 98 4.46 25.92 -7.65
N ARG A 99 4.77 27.13 -7.14
CA ARG A 99 3.74 28.15 -6.85
C ARG A 99 3.00 28.58 -8.11
N ASP A 100 3.72 28.86 -9.18
CA ASP A 100 3.15 29.26 -10.47
C ASP A 100 2.26 28.15 -11.04
N TYR A 101 2.69 26.89 -10.92
CA TYR A 101 1.91 25.74 -11.36
C TYR A 101 0.58 25.65 -10.60
N VAL A 102 0.61 25.72 -9.27
CA VAL A 102 -0.58 25.69 -8.41
C VAL A 102 -1.52 26.87 -8.70
N GLN A 103 -0.98 28.05 -9.00
CA GLN A 103 -1.77 29.24 -9.34
C GLN A 103 -2.42 29.15 -10.72
N ASN A 104 -1.82 28.41 -11.66
CA ASN A 104 -2.28 28.36 -13.04
C ASN A 104 -2.99 27.07 -13.44
N ASN A 105 -3.06 26.07 -12.56
CA ASN A 105 -3.63 24.75 -12.84
C ASN A 105 -4.54 24.26 -11.70
N ALA A 106 -5.28 23.19 -11.99
CA ALA A 106 -5.88 22.37 -10.95
C ALA A 106 -4.83 21.40 -10.39
N VAL A 107 -4.90 21.13 -9.08
CA VAL A 107 -4.00 20.21 -8.38
C VAL A 107 -4.84 19.28 -7.52
N VAL A 108 -5.39 18.25 -8.17
CA VAL A 108 -6.25 17.26 -7.51
C VAL A 108 -5.38 16.19 -6.83
N ARG A 109 -5.70 15.87 -5.58
CA ARG A 109 -5.06 14.83 -4.77
C ARG A 109 -6.10 14.15 -3.88
N SER A 110 -5.84 12.91 -3.47
CA SER A 110 -6.58 12.31 -2.35
C SER A 110 -6.29 13.07 -1.04
N ARG A 111 -7.24 13.05 -0.11
CA ARG A 111 -7.09 13.70 1.19
C ARG A 111 -6.79 12.67 2.29
N ASN A 112 -6.09 13.11 3.35
CA ASN A 112 -5.77 12.37 4.59
C ASN A 112 -4.60 11.37 4.52
N ASN A 113 -3.53 11.68 3.79
CA ASN A 113 -2.31 10.84 3.75
C ASN A 113 -2.64 9.37 3.40
N PHE A 114 -3.45 9.15 2.37
CA PHE A 114 -3.95 7.85 1.89
C PHE A 114 -5.02 7.19 2.79
N ASP A 115 -4.89 7.27 4.12
CA ASP A 115 -5.82 6.63 5.06
C ASP A 115 -7.16 7.39 5.16
N GLY A 116 -8.26 6.69 4.84
CA GLY A 116 -9.62 7.25 4.89
C GLY A 116 -9.99 8.18 3.73
N ALA A 117 -9.15 8.24 2.69
CA ALA A 117 -9.49 8.85 1.41
C ALA A 117 -10.57 8.06 0.64
N LEU A 118 -10.63 6.75 0.89
CA LEU A 118 -11.61 5.83 0.33
C LEU A 118 -12.44 5.25 1.47
N SER A 119 -13.77 5.20 1.31
CA SER A 119 -14.66 4.62 2.31
C SER A 119 -15.86 3.96 1.64
N ALA A 120 -16.37 2.89 2.25
CA ALA A 120 -17.62 2.27 1.84
C ALA A 120 -18.82 3.14 2.23
N ASP A 121 -19.79 3.27 1.34
CA ASP A 121 -21.04 4.03 1.56
C ASP A 121 -22.10 3.19 2.30
N SER A 122 -21.96 1.87 2.28
CA SER A 122 -22.84 0.89 2.90
C SER A 122 -22.08 -0.35 3.36
N ARG A 123 -22.76 -1.27 4.05
CA ARG A 123 -22.21 -2.60 4.34
C ARG A 123 -22.01 -3.38 3.04
N ALA A 124 -21.00 -4.25 3.01
CA ALA A 124 -20.72 -5.10 1.86
C ALA A 124 -21.56 -6.39 1.90
N GLU A 125 -22.86 -6.26 1.67
CA GLU A 125 -23.81 -7.38 1.75
C GLU A 125 -23.72 -8.30 0.53
N GLN A 126 -23.78 -9.62 0.75
CA GLN A 126 -23.74 -10.63 -0.31
C GLN A 126 -24.75 -10.34 -1.43
N GLY A 127 -24.28 -10.37 -2.67
CA GLY A 127 -25.12 -10.15 -3.85
C GLY A 127 -25.64 -8.72 -4.04
N LYS A 128 -25.27 -7.76 -3.19
CA LYS A 128 -25.65 -6.35 -3.33
C LYS A 128 -24.51 -5.52 -3.95
N GLU A 129 -24.89 -4.35 -4.45
CA GLU A 129 -23.91 -3.35 -4.90
C GLU A 129 -23.30 -2.65 -3.68
N LEU A 130 -21.98 -2.56 -3.64
CA LEU A 130 -21.23 -1.75 -2.71
C LEU A 130 -20.71 -0.50 -3.44
N SER A 131 -21.14 0.67 -2.98
CA SER A 131 -20.64 1.96 -3.45
C SER A 131 -19.51 2.44 -2.54
N LEU A 132 -18.47 3.05 -3.13
CA LEU A 132 -17.39 3.68 -2.39
C LEU A 132 -17.35 5.19 -2.66
N THR A 133 -17.13 5.97 -1.61
CA THR A 133 -16.81 7.40 -1.66
C THR A 133 -15.31 7.61 -1.77
N LEU A 134 -14.90 8.42 -2.75
CA LEU A 134 -13.55 8.99 -2.84
C LEU A 134 -13.53 10.43 -2.34
N LYS A 135 -12.73 10.73 -1.33
CA LYS A 135 -12.47 12.08 -0.82
C LYS A 135 -11.27 12.69 -1.52
N ALA A 136 -11.52 13.68 -2.35
CA ALA A 136 -10.50 14.37 -3.12
C ALA A 136 -10.55 15.88 -2.86
N ALA A 137 -9.39 16.53 -2.98
CA ALA A 137 -9.28 17.97 -2.87
C ALA A 137 -8.53 18.53 -4.07
N ASN A 138 -8.94 19.71 -4.52
CA ASN A 138 -8.21 20.49 -5.50
C ASN A 138 -7.50 21.64 -4.78
N PHE A 139 -6.17 21.55 -4.69
CA PHE A 139 -5.32 22.58 -4.09
C PHE A 139 -4.96 23.72 -5.06
N GLY A 140 -5.24 23.52 -6.35
CA GLY A 140 -4.98 24.50 -7.40
C GLY A 140 -5.94 25.69 -7.35
N ALA A 141 -5.53 26.80 -7.97
CA ALA A 141 -6.34 28.00 -8.09
C ALA A 141 -7.34 27.94 -9.26
N LYS A 142 -7.25 26.93 -10.13
CA LYS A 142 -8.27 26.64 -11.15
C LYS A 142 -9.07 25.39 -10.80
N ALA A 143 -10.35 25.37 -11.19
CA ALA A 143 -11.17 24.16 -11.09
C ALA A 143 -10.61 23.07 -12.01
N SER A 144 -10.69 21.81 -11.59
CA SER A 144 -10.34 20.69 -12.47
C SER A 144 -11.47 20.41 -13.46
N ILE A 145 -11.10 19.87 -14.62
CA ILE A 145 -12.02 19.40 -15.64
C ILE A 145 -12.20 17.89 -15.46
N ARG A 146 -13.39 17.39 -15.78
CA ARG A 146 -13.68 15.95 -15.74
C ARG A 146 -12.66 15.17 -16.58
N GLY A 147 -12.06 14.14 -15.99
CA GLY A 147 -11.10 13.28 -16.68
C GLY A 147 -9.65 13.77 -16.71
N GLU A 148 -9.35 14.98 -16.20
CA GLU A 148 -7.94 15.39 -15.96
C GLU A 148 -7.28 14.57 -14.85
N SER A 149 -8.10 13.96 -13.99
CA SER A 149 -7.69 12.87 -13.11
C SER A 149 -8.55 11.64 -13.42
N THR A 150 -7.94 10.48 -13.36
CA THR A 150 -8.60 9.18 -13.58
C THR A 150 -8.33 8.24 -12.41
N ALA A 151 -9.22 7.30 -12.20
CA ALA A 151 -9.06 6.20 -11.26
C ALA A 151 -9.09 4.88 -12.02
N VAL A 152 -8.13 4.01 -11.73
CA VAL A 152 -8.16 2.60 -12.12
C VAL A 152 -8.44 1.79 -10.87
N VAL A 153 -9.54 1.05 -10.87
CA VAL A 153 -10.03 0.29 -9.72
C VAL A 153 -9.77 -1.20 -9.94
N GLU A 154 -9.21 -1.84 -8.92
CA GLU A 154 -8.91 -3.27 -8.90
C GLU A 154 -9.43 -3.86 -7.59
N VAL A 155 -10.13 -4.99 -7.69
CA VAL A 155 -10.50 -5.79 -6.51
C VAL A 155 -9.47 -6.89 -6.38
N LEU A 156 -8.77 -6.92 -5.25
CA LEU A 156 -7.69 -7.87 -4.97
C LEU A 156 -8.20 -9.17 -4.32
N SER A 157 -9.46 -9.21 -3.86
CA SER A 157 -10.10 -10.42 -3.34
C SER A 157 -11.10 -11.03 -4.33
N GLY A 158 -11.47 -12.30 -4.12
CA GLY A 158 -12.45 -13.01 -4.95
C GLY A 158 -13.92 -12.73 -4.62
N ASN A 159 -14.19 -11.88 -3.63
CA ASN A 159 -15.54 -11.69 -3.04
C ASN A 159 -16.34 -10.56 -3.67
N ALA A 160 -15.73 -9.77 -4.54
CA ALA A 160 -16.43 -8.72 -5.28
C ALA A 160 -15.81 -8.55 -6.68
N ARG A 161 -16.55 -7.89 -7.56
CA ARG A 161 -16.05 -7.43 -8.86
C ARG A 161 -16.35 -5.95 -9.05
N VAL A 162 -15.43 -5.24 -9.69
CA VAL A 162 -15.67 -3.84 -10.06
C VAL A 162 -16.65 -3.75 -11.22
N LEU A 163 -17.59 -2.80 -11.16
CA LEU A 163 -18.54 -2.55 -12.25
C LEU A 163 -17.94 -1.67 -13.36
N ALA A 164 -17.04 -0.74 -13.01
CA ALA A 164 -16.28 0.08 -13.94
C ALA A 164 -14.82 0.20 -13.49
N LYS A 165 -13.90 -0.30 -14.32
CA LYS A 165 -12.47 -0.31 -14.00
C LYS A 165 -11.83 1.07 -14.12
N ASP A 166 -12.13 1.79 -15.20
CA ASP A 166 -11.57 3.10 -15.52
C ASP A 166 -12.61 4.19 -15.31
N ILE A 167 -12.34 5.11 -14.39
CA ILE A 167 -13.29 6.14 -13.97
C ILE A 167 -12.68 7.52 -14.14
N ALA A 168 -13.37 8.38 -14.88
CA ALA A 168 -13.01 9.79 -14.99
C ALA A 168 -13.47 10.54 -13.74
N ILE A 169 -12.53 11.15 -13.01
CA ILE A 169 -12.85 11.95 -11.82
C ILE A 169 -13.63 13.19 -12.26
N PRO A 170 -14.79 13.51 -11.63
CA PRO A 170 -15.53 14.74 -11.89
C PRO A 170 -14.70 16.00 -11.61
N GLY A 171 -15.12 17.14 -12.17
CA GLY A 171 -14.49 18.42 -11.87
C GLY A 171 -14.66 18.81 -10.40
N ILE A 172 -13.56 19.26 -9.78
CA ILE A 172 -13.51 19.74 -8.40
C ILE A 172 -13.15 21.23 -8.43
N ALA A 173 -13.99 22.05 -7.81
CA ALA A 173 -13.78 23.50 -7.76
C ALA A 173 -12.41 23.86 -7.16
N ALA A 174 -11.85 24.99 -7.60
CA ALA A 174 -10.57 25.49 -7.11
C ALA A 174 -10.58 25.64 -5.58
N LYS A 175 -9.49 25.20 -4.92
CA LYS A 175 -9.32 25.31 -3.45
C LYS A 175 -10.49 24.72 -2.65
N LYS A 176 -11.13 23.67 -3.17
CA LYS A 176 -12.25 22.98 -2.53
C LYS A 176 -11.99 21.49 -2.40
N GLN A 177 -12.71 20.90 -1.46
CA GLN A 177 -12.82 19.46 -1.23
C GLN A 177 -14.13 18.95 -1.82
N SER A 178 -14.15 17.68 -2.22
CA SER A 178 -15.34 16.99 -2.66
C SER A 178 -15.34 15.55 -2.16
N ASN A 179 -16.52 15.09 -1.72
CA ASN A 179 -16.79 13.69 -1.43
C ASN A 179 -17.52 13.12 -2.65
N LEU A 180 -16.81 12.31 -3.44
CA LEU A 180 -17.31 11.72 -4.67
C LEU A 180 -17.96 10.38 -4.35
N ALA A 181 -19.17 10.44 -3.77
CA ALA A 181 -19.96 9.27 -3.38
C ALA A 181 -20.50 8.50 -4.60
N GLY A 182 -20.61 7.18 -4.48
CA GLY A 182 -21.11 6.30 -5.54
C GLY A 182 -20.31 6.33 -6.85
N LEU A 183 -19.12 6.94 -6.85
CA LEU A 183 -18.27 7.06 -8.04
C LEU A 183 -17.69 5.69 -8.42
N ILE A 184 -17.31 4.90 -7.42
CA ILE A 184 -16.78 3.56 -7.58
C ILE A 184 -17.85 2.60 -7.08
N LYS A 185 -18.23 1.64 -7.92
CA LYS A 185 -19.26 0.65 -7.61
C LYS A 185 -18.73 -0.76 -7.82
N LEU A 186 -19.00 -1.62 -6.85
CA LEU A 186 -18.61 -3.01 -6.83
C LEU A 186 -19.87 -3.86 -6.71
N GLN A 187 -19.87 -5.02 -7.37
CA GLN A 187 -20.85 -6.06 -7.11
C GLN A 187 -20.23 -7.07 -6.14
N VAL A 188 -20.78 -7.18 -4.93
CA VAL A 188 -20.41 -8.25 -4.00
C VAL A 188 -20.95 -9.56 -4.57
N SER A 189 -20.12 -10.62 -4.52
CA SER A 189 -20.51 -11.93 -5.03
C SER A 189 -21.71 -12.49 -4.25
N ASP A 190 -22.61 -13.18 -4.95
CA ASP A 190 -23.70 -13.93 -4.30
C ASP A 190 -23.17 -15.07 -3.44
N SER A 191 -21.95 -15.55 -3.69
CA SER A 191 -21.31 -16.65 -2.98
C SER A 191 -20.17 -16.20 -2.06
N ALA A 192 -20.01 -14.90 -1.82
CA ALA A 192 -19.02 -14.39 -0.89
C ALA A 192 -19.31 -14.94 0.53
N VAL A 193 -18.30 -15.32 1.30
CA VAL A 193 -18.51 -15.84 2.66
C VAL A 193 -18.54 -14.66 3.64
N PRO A 194 -19.57 -14.51 4.50
CA PRO A 194 -19.59 -13.48 5.52
C PRO A 194 -18.37 -13.56 6.44
N GLY A 195 -17.75 -12.41 6.72
CA GLY A 195 -16.49 -12.30 7.45
C GLY A 195 -15.24 -12.34 6.56
N ASP A 196 -15.33 -12.73 5.29
CA ASP A 196 -14.20 -12.60 4.37
C ASP A 196 -13.96 -11.14 3.97
N ASP A 197 -12.71 -10.84 3.59
CA ASP A 197 -12.33 -9.52 3.13
C ASP A 197 -12.71 -9.23 1.67
N ILE A 198 -13.15 -7.98 1.45
CA ILE A 198 -13.12 -7.28 0.17
C ILE A 198 -12.00 -6.24 0.23
N ILE A 199 -10.94 -6.50 -0.54
CA ILE A 199 -9.79 -5.61 -0.64
C ILE A 199 -9.85 -4.91 -1.99
N VAL A 200 -9.92 -3.58 -1.97
CA VAL A 200 -10.02 -2.74 -3.16
C VAL A 200 -8.79 -1.85 -3.23
N GLN A 201 -8.17 -1.80 -4.40
CA GLN A 201 -7.08 -0.90 -4.72
C GLN A 201 -7.54 0.09 -5.79
N VAL A 202 -7.31 1.38 -5.55
CA VAL A 202 -7.63 2.45 -6.50
C VAL A 202 -6.35 3.19 -6.84
N LYS A 203 -5.92 3.08 -8.08
CA LYS A 203 -4.80 3.86 -8.61
C LYS A 203 -5.33 5.13 -9.24
N LEU A 204 -5.12 6.26 -8.58
CA LEU A 204 -5.41 7.59 -9.12
C LEU A 204 -4.25 8.05 -9.99
N THR A 205 -4.55 8.58 -11.16
CA THR A 205 -3.59 9.26 -12.02
C THR A 205 -4.06 10.69 -12.22
N HIS A 206 -3.20 11.64 -11.89
CA HIS A 206 -3.45 13.06 -12.03
C HIS A 206 -2.53 13.64 -13.10
N LYS A 207 -3.00 14.71 -13.76
CA LYS A 207 -2.16 15.54 -14.60
C LYS A 207 -0.91 16.01 -13.84
N GLY A 208 0.25 15.80 -14.44
CA GLY A 208 1.53 16.23 -13.89
C GLY A 208 1.93 17.64 -14.33
N ASP A 209 3.15 18.03 -13.97
CA ASP A 209 3.73 19.34 -14.22
C ASP A 209 4.89 19.29 -15.25
N ALA A 210 5.73 20.32 -15.28
CA ALA A 210 6.87 20.39 -16.18
C ALA A 210 7.98 19.36 -15.86
N TYR A 211 7.95 18.75 -14.68
CA TYR A 211 8.97 17.80 -14.21
C TYR A 211 8.51 16.35 -14.29
N SER A 212 7.22 16.11 -14.11
CA SER A 212 6.62 14.78 -14.28
C SER A 212 5.35 14.90 -15.11
N SER A 213 5.20 14.06 -16.14
CA SER A 213 4.02 14.07 -17.01
C SER A 213 2.72 13.67 -16.28
N LYS A 214 2.84 12.93 -15.18
CA LYS A 214 1.72 12.52 -14.32
C LYS A 214 2.13 12.37 -12.86
N PHE A 215 1.14 12.42 -11.98
CA PHE A 215 1.29 12.07 -10.57
C PHE A 215 0.35 10.91 -10.26
N GLU A 216 0.84 9.86 -9.61
CA GLU A 216 0.06 8.66 -9.32
C GLU A 216 -0.05 8.45 -7.80
N GLU A 217 -1.25 8.10 -7.33
CA GLU A 217 -1.53 7.75 -5.95
C GLU A 217 -2.21 6.38 -5.91
N THR A 218 -1.85 5.54 -4.96
CA THR A 218 -2.53 4.25 -4.75
C THR A 218 -3.25 4.29 -3.40
N LEU A 219 -4.57 4.14 -3.45
CA LEU A 219 -5.42 4.01 -2.27
C LEU A 219 -5.82 2.56 -2.09
N ARG A 220 -6.03 2.14 -0.84
CA ARG A 220 -6.55 0.82 -0.50
C ARG A 220 -7.67 0.94 0.52
N LEU A 221 -8.68 0.08 0.38
CA LEU A 221 -9.75 -0.10 1.35
C LEU A 221 -9.93 -1.61 1.58
N GLY A 222 -9.97 -2.01 2.85
CA GLY A 222 -10.46 -3.31 3.28
C GLY A 222 -11.82 -3.14 3.94
N THR A 223 -12.77 -4.01 3.60
CA THR A 223 -14.06 -4.12 4.28
C THR A 223 -14.46 -5.59 4.33
N GLU A 224 -15.21 -5.98 5.35
CA GLU A 224 -15.68 -7.36 5.50
C GLU A 224 -17.02 -7.56 4.79
N VAL A 225 -17.21 -8.75 4.22
CA VAL A 225 -18.49 -9.22 3.68
C VAL A 225 -19.48 -9.42 4.82
N VAL A 226 -20.69 -8.91 4.66
CA VAL A 226 -21.79 -9.09 5.60
C VAL A 226 -22.82 -10.03 4.99
N ALA A 227 -23.42 -10.88 5.83
CA ALA A 227 -24.51 -11.77 5.41
C ALA A 227 -25.69 -10.95 4.89
N ASN A 228 -26.28 -11.39 3.78
CA ASN A 228 -27.54 -10.83 3.29
C ASN A 228 -28.68 -11.81 3.64
N PRO A 229 -29.53 -11.49 4.65
CA PRO A 229 -30.58 -12.38 5.10
C PRO A 229 -31.82 -12.38 4.19
N GLU A 230 -31.76 -11.79 2.99
CA GLU A 230 -32.88 -11.83 2.06
C GLU A 230 -33.31 -13.26 1.75
N VAL A 231 -34.60 -13.54 1.92
CA VAL A 231 -35.20 -14.86 1.80
C VAL A 231 -36.41 -14.82 0.88
N GLY A 232 -36.56 -15.82 0.01
CA GLY A 232 -37.77 -16.00 -0.77
C GLY A 232 -38.88 -16.55 0.13
N SER A 233 -40.12 -16.08 -0.04
CA SER A 233 -41.24 -16.62 0.72
C SER A 233 -42.47 -16.86 -0.14
N SER A 234 -43.19 -17.94 0.18
CA SER A 234 -44.51 -18.25 -0.38
C SER A 234 -45.43 -18.79 0.72
N LEU A 235 -46.72 -18.51 0.59
CA LEU A 235 -47.74 -18.88 1.57
C LEU A 235 -48.63 -19.99 1.03
N ASP A 236 -48.94 -20.95 1.90
CA ASP A 236 -49.95 -21.97 1.67
C ASP A 236 -50.94 -21.97 2.84
N PHE A 237 -52.20 -21.65 2.53
CA PHE A 237 -53.29 -21.56 3.49
C PHE A 237 -54.65 -21.71 2.79
N GLU A 238 -55.65 -22.18 3.53
CA GLU A 238 -57.03 -22.24 3.06
C GLU A 238 -57.70 -20.87 3.19
N ARG A 239 -58.20 -20.33 2.07
CA ARG A 239 -58.86 -19.00 2.05
C ARG A 239 -60.28 -19.04 2.62
N GLU A 240 -60.97 -20.15 2.48
CA GLU A 240 -62.35 -20.34 2.93
C GLU A 240 -62.48 -21.54 3.89
N PRO A 241 -61.77 -21.51 5.03
CA PRO A 241 -61.68 -22.65 5.92
C PRO A 241 -62.99 -22.88 6.69
N ASP A 242 -63.33 -24.15 6.92
CA ASP A 242 -64.44 -24.51 7.80
C ASP A 242 -64.13 -24.15 9.26
N MET A 243 -65.03 -23.42 9.92
CA MET A 243 -64.82 -23.02 11.31
C MET A 243 -64.93 -24.18 12.30
N ARG A 244 -65.76 -25.19 12.00
CA ARG A 244 -66.14 -26.24 12.94
C ARG A 244 -65.68 -27.62 12.47
N GLY A 245 -65.04 -28.35 13.38
CA GLY A 245 -64.83 -29.79 13.27
C GLY A 245 -65.77 -30.57 14.20
N ILE A 246 -65.55 -31.88 14.28
CA ILE A 246 -66.35 -32.80 15.11
C ILE A 246 -66.25 -32.44 16.61
N PHE A 247 -65.15 -31.82 17.04
CA PHE A 247 -64.85 -31.47 18.45
C PHE A 247 -64.76 -29.96 18.71
N GLY A 248 -65.56 -29.14 18.02
CA GLY A 248 -65.61 -27.68 18.24
C GLY A 248 -64.91 -26.88 17.14
N TYR A 249 -64.30 -25.74 17.48
CA TYR A 249 -63.62 -24.89 16.48
C TYR A 249 -62.35 -25.56 15.96
N LYS A 250 -62.24 -25.66 14.64
CA LYS A 250 -61.13 -26.33 13.93
C LYS A 250 -59.90 -25.42 13.93
N LYS A 251 -58.72 -26.02 14.14
CA LYS A 251 -57.43 -25.37 13.91
C LYS A 251 -57.17 -25.23 12.42
N GLN A 252 -56.61 -24.10 12.03
CA GLN A 252 -56.18 -23.83 10.68
C GLN A 252 -54.68 -23.55 10.68
N ASP A 253 -54.01 -24.09 9.67
CA ASP A 253 -52.58 -23.95 9.51
C ASP A 253 -52.29 -22.89 8.45
N VAL A 254 -51.29 -22.06 8.72
CA VAL A 254 -50.64 -21.21 7.72
C VAL A 254 -49.22 -21.71 7.57
N LYS A 255 -48.88 -22.20 6.38
CA LYS A 255 -47.52 -22.64 6.06
C LYS A 255 -46.81 -21.55 5.29
N VAL A 256 -45.73 -21.05 5.85
CA VAL A 256 -44.84 -20.08 5.22
C VAL A 256 -43.60 -20.82 4.77
N LYS A 257 -43.52 -21.11 3.48
CA LYS A 257 -42.33 -21.72 2.89
C LYS A 257 -41.28 -20.66 2.65
N LEU A 258 -40.17 -20.76 3.35
CA LEU A 258 -38.98 -19.93 3.18
C LEU A 258 -37.97 -20.63 2.27
N VAL A 259 -37.34 -19.88 1.36
CA VAL A 259 -36.32 -20.36 0.44
C VAL A 259 -35.07 -19.49 0.56
N GLY A 260 -33.94 -20.08 0.93
CA GLY A 260 -32.66 -19.37 1.03
C GLY A 260 -32.23 -18.85 -0.33
N LEU A 261 -31.95 -17.55 -0.43
CA LEU A 261 -31.50 -16.92 -1.67
C LEU A 261 -29.97 -16.80 -1.77
N ARG A 262 -29.28 -16.92 -0.64
CA ARG A 262 -27.82 -16.77 -0.51
C ARG A 262 -27.25 -17.89 0.37
N PRO A 263 -26.01 -18.35 0.09
CA PRO A 263 -25.33 -19.28 0.95
C PRO A 263 -24.74 -18.60 2.18
N TYR A 264 -24.37 -19.40 3.19
CA TYR A 264 -23.61 -18.96 4.37
C TYR A 264 -24.28 -17.88 5.24
N VAL A 265 -25.60 -17.67 5.13
CA VAL A 265 -26.35 -16.80 6.03
C VAL A 265 -26.45 -17.49 7.40
N PRO A 266 -25.84 -16.96 8.48
CA PRO A 266 -25.85 -17.61 9.79
C PRO A 266 -27.22 -17.50 10.48
N GLY A 267 -27.35 -17.99 11.72
CA GLY A 267 -28.53 -17.72 12.55
C GLY A 267 -29.83 -18.44 12.13
N SER A 268 -30.95 -17.76 12.36
CA SER A 268 -32.30 -18.28 12.08
C SER A 268 -33.29 -17.17 11.75
N TYR A 269 -34.28 -17.50 10.94
CA TYR A 269 -35.43 -16.66 10.65
C TYR A 269 -36.53 -16.88 11.69
N SER A 270 -37.28 -15.83 12.03
CA SER A 270 -38.51 -15.92 12.81
C SER A 270 -39.69 -15.51 11.93
N VAL A 271 -40.71 -16.36 11.88
CA VAL A 271 -41.97 -16.09 11.19
C VAL A 271 -43.06 -15.95 12.25
N LYS A 272 -43.76 -14.81 12.25
CA LYS A 272 -44.83 -14.51 13.20
C LYS A 272 -46.17 -14.33 12.52
N LEU A 273 -47.23 -14.84 13.14
CA LEU A 273 -48.62 -14.63 12.78
C LEU A 273 -49.26 -13.68 13.79
N LEU A 274 -49.88 -12.61 13.30
CA LEU A 274 -50.54 -11.60 14.11
C LEU A 274 -51.91 -11.27 13.50
N PRO A 275 -52.91 -10.85 14.30
CA PRO A 275 -54.09 -10.20 13.74
C PRO A 275 -53.68 -8.88 13.07
N ALA A 276 -54.28 -8.54 11.94
CA ALA A 276 -53.94 -7.29 11.24
C ALA A 276 -54.51 -6.04 11.96
N SER A 277 -55.57 -6.20 12.76
CA SER A 277 -56.22 -5.13 13.51
C SER A 277 -56.80 -5.62 14.86
N GLU A 278 -57.22 -4.70 15.72
CA GLU A 278 -57.95 -5.03 16.95
C GLU A 278 -59.30 -5.72 16.67
N SER A 279 -59.97 -5.41 15.56
CA SER A 279 -61.19 -6.12 15.15
C SER A 279 -60.90 -7.56 14.77
N ASP A 280 -59.82 -7.82 14.02
CA ASP A 280 -59.41 -9.18 13.66
C ASP A 280 -59.04 -9.99 14.91
N ALA A 281 -58.36 -9.35 15.87
CA ALA A 281 -57.96 -9.98 17.14
C ALA A 281 -59.17 -10.48 17.96
N ARG A 282 -60.36 -9.93 17.75
CA ARG A 282 -61.61 -10.40 18.39
C ARG A 282 -62.24 -11.58 17.68
N MET A 283 -61.80 -11.92 16.46
CA MET A 283 -62.36 -12.98 15.61
C MET A 283 -61.47 -14.23 15.57
N VAL A 284 -60.19 -14.09 15.88
CA VAL A 284 -59.20 -15.16 15.82
C VAL A 284 -58.49 -15.38 17.16
N GLU A 285 -58.21 -16.63 17.47
CA GLU A 285 -57.28 -17.05 18.52
C GLU A 285 -56.05 -17.66 17.85
N ILE A 286 -54.88 -17.04 18.00
CA ILE A 286 -53.63 -17.57 17.45
C ILE A 286 -53.06 -18.56 18.45
N THR A 287 -52.98 -19.83 18.05
CA THR A 287 -52.53 -20.92 18.93
C THR A 287 -51.05 -21.26 18.77
N LYS A 288 -50.46 -20.86 17.65
CA LYS A 288 -49.01 -20.89 17.40
C LYS A 288 -48.65 -19.66 16.58
N ASP A 289 -48.18 -18.64 17.29
CA ASP A 289 -47.92 -17.29 16.78
C ASP A 289 -46.51 -17.12 16.20
N GLU A 290 -45.56 -17.98 16.57
CA GLU A 290 -44.18 -17.90 16.10
C GLU A 290 -43.63 -19.27 15.69
N SER A 291 -42.81 -19.28 14.64
CA SER A 291 -42.01 -20.42 14.22
C SER A 291 -40.62 -19.98 13.79
N SER A 292 -39.59 -20.65 14.34
CA SER A 292 -38.20 -20.42 13.97
C SER A 292 -37.77 -21.37 12.87
N VAL A 293 -37.14 -20.82 11.84
CA VAL A 293 -36.54 -21.56 10.73
C VAL A 293 -35.03 -21.35 10.80
N GLY A 294 -34.27 -22.40 11.11
CA GLY A 294 -32.81 -22.34 11.13
C GLY A 294 -32.20 -21.99 9.76
N VAL A 295 -30.87 -21.92 9.71
CA VAL A 295 -30.08 -21.62 8.49
C VAL A 295 -30.65 -22.27 7.23
N LEU A 296 -30.76 -21.47 6.17
CA LEU A 296 -31.15 -21.88 4.82
C LEU A 296 -30.01 -21.57 3.85
N ASP A 297 -29.43 -22.60 3.26
CA ASP A 297 -28.49 -22.44 2.15
C ASP A 297 -29.23 -22.06 0.85
N ARG A 298 -28.49 -21.64 -0.18
CA ARG A 298 -29.06 -21.25 -1.47
C ARG A 298 -29.91 -22.36 -2.07
N GLY A 299 -31.18 -22.06 -2.31
CA GLY A 299 -32.17 -22.98 -2.87
C GLY A 299 -32.75 -23.97 -1.86
N GLN A 300 -32.23 -24.03 -0.63
CA GLN A 300 -32.84 -24.81 0.43
C GLN A 300 -34.16 -24.18 0.85
N SER A 301 -35.17 -25.00 1.06
CA SER A 301 -36.47 -24.55 1.55
C SER A 301 -36.88 -25.24 2.84
N ARG A 302 -37.53 -24.51 3.73
CA ARG A 302 -38.19 -25.05 4.94
C ARG A 302 -39.49 -24.31 5.20
N ASP A 303 -40.43 -25.02 5.80
CA ASP A 303 -41.73 -24.47 6.14
C ASP A 303 -41.74 -24.01 7.60
N ALA A 304 -42.24 -22.81 7.83
CA ALA A 304 -42.70 -22.34 9.13
C ALA A 304 -44.21 -22.57 9.21
N GLU A 305 -44.64 -23.39 10.18
CA GLU A 305 -46.05 -23.68 10.39
C GLU A 305 -46.57 -22.85 11.56
N LEU A 306 -47.61 -22.06 11.30
CA LEU A 306 -48.31 -21.21 12.27
C LEU A 306 -49.75 -21.70 12.37
N GLU A 307 -50.37 -21.54 13.53
CA GLU A 307 -51.71 -22.09 13.79
C GLU A 307 -52.63 -21.04 14.38
N TYR A 308 -53.89 -21.06 13.93
CA TYR A 308 -54.93 -20.23 14.49
C TYR A 308 -56.29 -20.94 14.50
N LYS A 309 -57.25 -20.39 15.25
CA LYS A 309 -58.63 -20.84 15.32
C LYS A 309 -59.56 -19.65 15.18
N PHE A 310 -60.66 -19.82 14.46
CA PHE A 310 -61.73 -18.83 14.49
C PHE A 310 -62.61 -19.00 15.72
N ASN A 311 -63.12 -17.90 16.24
CA ASN A 311 -64.19 -17.92 17.23
C ASN A 311 -65.53 -17.54 16.59
N LYS A 312 -66.62 -17.54 17.38
CA LYS A 312 -67.98 -17.27 16.89
C LYS A 312 -68.16 -15.95 16.15
N HIS A 313 -67.34 -14.93 16.44
CA HIS A 313 -67.45 -13.59 15.86
C HIS A 313 -66.91 -13.52 14.43
N ALA A 314 -66.13 -14.51 13.99
CA ALA A 314 -65.61 -14.56 12.63
C ALA A 314 -66.63 -15.05 11.59
N LYS A 315 -67.78 -15.59 12.02
CA LYS A 315 -68.71 -16.27 11.11
C LYS A 315 -69.27 -15.31 10.07
N GLY A 316 -68.94 -15.55 8.80
CA GLY A 316 -69.37 -14.73 7.66
C GLY A 316 -68.60 -13.44 7.49
N GLU A 317 -67.60 -13.17 8.34
CA GLU A 317 -66.74 -11.99 8.30
C GLU A 317 -65.42 -12.33 7.62
N THR A 318 -64.78 -11.33 7.01
CA THR A 318 -63.40 -11.48 6.52
C THR A 318 -62.43 -11.15 7.64
N VAL A 319 -61.55 -12.09 7.97
CA VAL A 319 -60.48 -11.90 8.97
C VAL A 319 -59.16 -11.67 8.25
N SER A 320 -58.44 -10.62 8.65
CA SER A 320 -57.12 -10.30 8.12
C SER A 320 -56.02 -10.71 9.11
N LEU A 321 -55.04 -11.48 8.63
CA LEU A 321 -53.88 -11.92 9.40
C LEU A 321 -52.61 -11.36 8.77
N ARG A 322 -51.71 -10.86 9.60
CA ARG A 322 -50.40 -10.34 9.19
C ARG A 322 -49.31 -11.34 9.53
N ILE A 323 -48.49 -11.64 8.54
CA ILE A 323 -47.32 -12.49 8.64
C ILE A 323 -46.09 -11.59 8.62
N VAL A 324 -45.22 -11.75 9.61
CA VAL A 324 -43.96 -10.99 9.74
C VAL A 324 -42.80 -11.96 9.67
N ILE A 325 -41.93 -11.80 8.68
CA ILE A 325 -40.68 -12.55 8.54
C ILE A 325 -39.55 -11.64 9.00
N SER A 326 -38.76 -12.11 9.97
CA SER A 326 -37.65 -11.35 10.54
C SER A 326 -36.39 -12.20 10.66
N TYR A 327 -35.25 -11.53 10.70
CA TYR A 327 -33.92 -12.12 10.92
C TYR A 327 -33.14 -11.22 11.87
N ASP A 328 -32.63 -11.80 12.97
CA ASP A 328 -31.93 -11.07 14.03
C ASP A 328 -32.69 -9.82 14.55
N GLY A 329 -34.02 -9.93 14.63
CA GLY A 329 -34.91 -8.85 15.05
C GLY A 329 -35.24 -7.80 13.97
N GLU A 330 -34.56 -7.82 12.83
CA GLU A 330 -34.87 -6.96 11.68
C GLU A 330 -36.00 -7.57 10.84
N ILE A 331 -37.03 -6.78 10.54
CA ILE A 331 -38.15 -7.22 9.70
C ILE A 331 -37.72 -7.22 8.24
N LEU A 332 -37.76 -8.41 7.62
CA LEU A 332 -37.41 -8.60 6.21
C LEU A 332 -38.62 -8.42 5.29
N LYS A 333 -39.79 -8.91 5.72
CA LYS A 333 -41.03 -8.87 4.93
C LYS A 333 -42.25 -8.90 5.85
N GLU A 334 -43.27 -8.12 5.50
CA GLU A 334 -44.62 -8.26 6.04
C GLU A 334 -45.60 -8.59 4.91
N GLU A 335 -46.54 -9.50 5.18
CA GLU A 335 -47.57 -9.88 4.22
C GLU A 335 -48.91 -10.02 4.94
N VAL A 336 -49.97 -9.43 4.41
CA VAL A 336 -51.33 -9.55 4.97
C VAL A 336 -52.12 -10.51 4.11
N ILE A 337 -52.68 -11.54 4.76
CA ILE A 337 -53.60 -12.48 4.14
C ILE A 337 -55.03 -12.23 4.65
N GLN A 338 -56.00 -12.55 3.81
CA GLN A 338 -57.41 -12.47 4.14
C GLN A 338 -58.02 -13.85 4.03
N VAL A 339 -58.79 -14.23 5.06
CA VAL A 339 -59.50 -15.50 5.14
C VAL A 339 -60.97 -15.25 5.44
N GLN A 340 -61.84 -16.00 4.79
CA GLN A 340 -63.29 -15.89 4.97
C GLN A 340 -63.85 -17.24 5.44
N PRO A 341 -63.94 -17.46 6.76
CA PRO A 341 -64.41 -18.73 7.31
C PRO A 341 -65.86 -19.06 6.96
N ARG A 342 -66.15 -20.35 6.78
CA ARG A 342 -67.49 -20.92 6.50
C ARG A 342 -68.14 -21.58 7.72
#